data_AF-A0A519NDP2-F1
#
_entry.id   AF-A0A519NDP2-F1
#
_cell.length_a   1.000
_cell.length_b   1.000
_cell.length_c   1.000
_cell.angle_alpha   90.00
_cell.angle_beta   90.00
_cell.angle_gamma   90.00
#
_symmetry.space_group_name_H-M   'P 1'
#
loop_
_entity.id
_entity.type
_entity.pdbx_description
1 polymer ?
#
loop_
_entity_poly.entity_id
_entity_poly.type
_entity_poly.pdbx_seq_one_letter_code
_entity_poly.pdbx_strand_id
1 'polypeptide(L)'
;MIDYVKIYLRDVNVADLLNHPDLDFRGRYSSTTGEHFDYPLESDYHCCKIELLESRKKPQTVHVVFTGSIHKMWNSINGIDSPSRFHSTGFNGNPFTLADLEQTIIHLETLFGCDRGQMDLQNVEIGMNVELPFNPMQFISGLMLHRNKRISLSEDGHYAQFAHQQ
;
A
#
# COMPACT_ATOMS: atom_id res chain seq x y z
N MET A 1 7.66 9.41 3.73
CA MET A 1 6.38 8.69 3.74
C MET A 1 6.54 7.47 2.85
N ILE A 2 6.43 6.28 3.42
CA ILE A 2 6.25 5.07 2.64
C ILE A 2 4.79 4.69 2.87
N ASP A 3 3.99 4.66 1.81
CA ASP A 3 2.55 4.43 1.95
C ASP A 3 2.17 3.06 1.41
N TYR A 4 1.82 2.98 0.12
CA TYR A 4 1.46 1.72 -0.51
C TYR A 4 2.67 0.81 -0.73
N VAL A 5 2.48 -0.48 -0.49
CA VAL A 5 3.43 -1.54 -0.85
C VAL A 5 2.68 -2.77 -1.37
N LYS A 6 3.36 -3.53 -2.22
CA LYS A 6 3.04 -4.92 -2.52
C LYS A 6 4.21 -5.79 -2.09
N ILE A 7 3.99 -6.75 -1.21
CA ILE A 7 5.01 -7.66 -0.69
C ILE A 7 4.69 -9.06 -1.18
N TYR A 8 5.64 -9.68 -1.85
CA TYR A 8 5.59 -11.10 -2.17
C TYR A 8 6.38 -11.88 -1.12
N LEU A 9 5.73 -12.81 -0.45
CA LEU A 9 6.28 -13.58 0.65
C LEU A 9 6.72 -14.96 0.15
N ARG A 10 8.00 -15.28 0.33
CA ARG A 10 8.61 -16.55 -0.08
C ARG A 10 8.62 -17.56 1.06
N ASP A 11 8.28 -18.81 0.76
CA ASP A 11 8.42 -19.95 1.68
C ASP A 11 7.77 -19.76 3.06
N VAL A 12 6.61 -19.07 3.09
CA VAL A 12 5.80 -18.89 4.30
C VAL A 12 4.90 -20.10 4.54
N ASN A 13 4.72 -20.48 5.81
CA ASN A 13 3.83 -21.57 6.16
C ASN A 13 2.36 -21.15 6.06
N VAL A 14 1.72 -21.51 4.95
CA VAL A 14 0.30 -21.19 4.68
C VAL A 14 -0.64 -21.85 5.69
N ALA A 15 -0.29 -23.02 6.24
CA ALA A 15 -1.13 -23.68 7.23
C ALA A 15 -1.19 -22.86 8.53
N ASP A 16 -0.09 -22.22 8.92
CA ASP A 16 -0.07 -21.35 10.10
C ASP A 16 -0.93 -20.10 9.86
N LEU A 17 -0.87 -19.52 8.66
CA LEU A 17 -1.71 -18.37 8.29
C LEU A 17 -3.20 -18.68 8.32
N LEU A 18 -3.61 -19.82 7.76
CA LEU A 18 -5.02 -20.25 7.75
C LEU A 18 -5.58 -20.50 9.15
N ASN A 19 -4.71 -20.76 10.13
CA ASN A 19 -5.08 -20.98 11.52
C ASN A 19 -4.76 -19.77 12.42
N HIS A 20 -4.30 -18.65 11.84
CA HIS A 20 -3.90 -17.48 12.61
C HIS A 20 -5.13 -16.78 13.21
N PRO A 21 -5.16 -16.48 14.52
CA PRO A 21 -6.36 -15.98 15.20
C PRO A 21 -6.85 -14.62 14.69
N ASP A 22 -5.93 -13.79 14.21
CA ASP A 22 -6.25 -12.45 13.70
C ASP A 22 -6.58 -12.41 12.20
N LEU A 23 -6.54 -13.56 11.50
CA LEU A 23 -6.76 -13.64 10.05
C LEU A 23 -8.04 -14.43 9.75
N ASP A 24 -8.96 -13.80 9.05
CA ASP A 24 -10.18 -14.43 8.52
C ASP A 24 -10.08 -14.52 6.99
N PHE A 25 -9.70 -15.69 6.48
CA PHE A 25 -9.55 -15.92 5.05
C PHE A 25 -10.87 -16.33 4.41
N ARG A 26 -11.26 -15.61 3.37
CA ARG A 26 -12.51 -15.79 2.63
C ARG A 26 -12.22 -16.18 1.19
N GLY A 27 -12.87 -17.25 0.73
CA GLY A 27 -12.83 -17.70 -0.65
C GLY A 27 -13.87 -17.01 -1.52
N ARG A 28 -13.86 -17.36 -2.81
CA ARG A 28 -14.83 -16.88 -3.80
C ARG A 28 -15.79 -17.98 -4.19
N TYR A 29 -16.98 -17.60 -4.64
CA TYR A 29 -17.96 -18.52 -5.20
C TYR A 29 -18.63 -17.94 -6.44
N SER A 30 -19.13 -18.81 -7.30
CA SER A 30 -19.95 -18.44 -8.45
C SER A 30 -21.36 -18.08 -7.98
N SER A 31 -21.81 -16.86 -8.24
CA SER A 31 -23.17 -16.42 -7.90
C SER A 31 -24.27 -17.13 -8.71
N THR A 32 -23.92 -17.76 -9.84
CA THR A 32 -24.86 -18.49 -10.69
C THR A 32 -24.94 -19.96 -10.34
N THR A 33 -23.80 -20.62 -10.10
CA THR A 33 -23.74 -22.08 -9.89
C THR A 33 -23.57 -22.47 -8.42
N GLY A 34 -23.18 -21.53 -7.55
CA GLY A 34 -22.81 -21.81 -6.16
C GLY A 34 -21.47 -22.55 -6.01
N GLU A 35 -20.75 -22.78 -7.12
CA GLU A 35 -19.45 -23.44 -7.10
C GLU A 35 -18.45 -22.62 -6.28
N HIS A 36 -17.83 -23.27 -5.30
CA HIS A 36 -16.79 -22.69 -4.47
C HIS A 36 -15.44 -22.80 -5.17
N PHE A 37 -14.65 -21.73 -5.12
CA PHE A 37 -13.28 -21.71 -5.62
C PHE A 37 -12.31 -21.77 -4.44
N ASP A 38 -11.40 -22.74 -4.46
CA ASP A 38 -10.40 -22.91 -3.40
C ASP A 38 -9.43 -21.72 -3.31
N TYR A 39 -9.19 -21.03 -4.44
CA TYR A 39 -8.34 -19.85 -4.53
C TYR A 39 -8.92 -18.81 -5.53
N PRO A 40 -8.60 -17.51 -5.37
CA PRO A 40 -7.81 -16.93 -4.28
C PRO A 40 -8.55 -16.93 -2.95
N LEU A 41 -7.82 -17.05 -1.84
CA LEU A 41 -8.31 -16.75 -0.50
C LEU A 41 -7.80 -15.39 -0.07
N GLU A 42 -8.64 -14.61 0.60
CA GLU A 42 -8.34 -13.22 0.93
C GLU A 42 -8.67 -12.91 2.38
N SER A 43 -7.82 -12.15 3.05
CA SER A 43 -8.08 -11.63 4.40
C SER A 43 -7.75 -10.14 4.47
N ASP A 44 -8.64 -9.37 5.11
CA ASP A 44 -8.41 -7.96 5.41
C ASP A 44 -7.59 -7.83 6.69
N TYR A 45 -6.57 -6.97 6.68
CA TYR A 45 -5.68 -6.76 7.81
C TYR A 45 -5.27 -5.30 7.92
N HIS A 46 -5.85 -4.54 8.85
CA HIS A 46 -5.47 -3.15 9.17
C HIS A 46 -5.23 -2.27 7.92
N CYS A 47 -6.27 -2.06 7.10
CA CYS A 47 -6.20 -1.30 5.83
C CYS A 47 -5.30 -1.91 4.74
N CYS A 48 -4.83 -3.14 4.94
CA CYS A 48 -4.11 -3.95 3.97
C CYS A 48 -4.89 -5.24 3.70
N LYS A 49 -4.43 -5.99 2.69
CA LYS A 49 -5.02 -7.23 2.23
C LYS A 49 -3.95 -8.29 2.10
N ILE A 50 -4.26 -9.49 2.58
CA ILE A 50 -3.45 -10.70 2.41
C ILE A 50 -4.18 -11.61 1.43
N GLU A 51 -3.49 -12.07 0.39
CA GLU A 51 -4.03 -12.96 -0.64
C GLU A 51 -3.18 -14.24 -0.73
N LEU A 52 -3.85 -15.39 -0.68
CA LEU A 52 -3.28 -16.69 -0.99
C LEU A 52 -3.64 -17.04 -2.43
N LEU A 53 -2.63 -17.26 -3.26
CA LEU A 53 -2.78 -17.48 -4.70
C LEU A 53 -2.17 -18.82 -5.10
N GLU A 54 -2.95 -19.70 -5.73
CA GLU A 54 -2.40 -20.92 -6.31
C GLU A 54 -1.55 -20.61 -7.56
N SER A 55 -0.39 -21.26 -7.65
CA SER A 55 0.50 -21.13 -8.79
C SER A 55 -0.08 -21.81 -10.03
N ARG A 56 -0.29 -21.03 -11.08
CA ARG A 56 -0.73 -21.57 -12.39
C ARG A 56 0.26 -22.55 -13.03
N LYS A 57 1.55 -22.45 -12.69
CA LYS A 57 2.61 -23.30 -13.26
C LYS A 57 2.84 -24.58 -12.45
N LYS A 58 2.56 -24.54 -11.15
CA LYS A 58 2.75 -25.64 -10.20
C LYS A 58 1.52 -25.73 -9.30
N PRO A 59 0.46 -26.43 -9.73
CA PRO A 59 -0.71 -26.66 -8.88
C PRO A 59 -0.29 -27.18 -7.51
N GLN A 60 -1.02 -26.83 -6.46
CA GLN A 60 -0.69 -27.09 -5.05
C GLN A 60 0.47 -26.27 -4.47
N THR A 61 1.13 -25.40 -5.25
CA THR A 61 2.03 -24.38 -4.69
C THR A 61 1.23 -23.10 -4.48
N VAL A 62 1.20 -22.61 -3.25
CA VAL A 62 0.49 -21.38 -2.88
C VAL A 62 1.48 -20.25 -2.65
N HIS A 63 1.15 -19.07 -3.14
CA HIS A 63 1.91 -17.84 -2.98
C HIS A 63 1.16 -16.89 -2.06
N VAL A 64 1.88 -16.23 -1.16
CA VAL A 64 1.30 -15.25 -0.25
C VAL A 64 1.67 -13.86 -0.74
N VAL A 65 0.67 -13.00 -0.88
CA VAL A 65 0.83 -11.62 -1.31
C VAL A 65 0.18 -10.71 -0.29
N PHE A 66 0.93 -9.73 0.21
CA PHE A 66 0.42 -8.68 1.07
C PHE A 66 0.40 -7.36 0.28
N THR A 67 -0.71 -6.63 0.34
CA THR A 67 -0.83 -5.33 -0.33
C THR A 67 -1.54 -4.32 0.54
N GLY A 68 -1.16 -3.05 0.44
CA GLY A 68 -1.87 -1.97 1.13
C GLY A 68 -0.94 -0.90 1.65
N SER A 69 -1.50 -0.02 2.48
CA SER A 69 -0.78 1.07 3.11
C SER A 69 -0.16 0.62 4.43
N ILE A 70 1.16 0.46 4.46
CA ILE A 70 1.87 0.08 5.71
C ILE A 70 1.83 1.19 6.76
N HIS A 71 1.71 2.45 6.33
CA HIS A 71 1.56 3.58 7.23
C HIS A 71 0.19 3.59 7.91
N LYS A 72 -0.90 3.38 7.16
CA LYS A 72 -2.24 3.22 7.75
C LYS A 72 -2.30 1.98 8.64
N MET A 73 -1.65 0.90 8.25
CA MET A 73 -1.54 -0.31 9.06
C MET A 73 -0.86 -0.01 10.40
N TRP A 74 0.32 0.61 10.36
CA TRP A 74 1.07 1.01 11.54
C TRP A 74 0.23 1.88 12.48
N ASN A 75 -0.44 2.89 11.95
CA ASN A 75 -1.32 3.75 12.73
C ASN A 75 -2.49 2.95 13.34
N SER A 76 -3.12 2.06 12.58
CA SER A 76 -4.23 1.24 13.05
C SER A 76 -3.80 0.29 14.17
N ILE A 77 -2.65 -0.37 14.06
CA ILE A 77 -2.07 -1.24 15.10
C ILE A 77 -1.79 -0.44 16.38
N ASN A 78 -1.32 0.80 16.25
CA ASN A 78 -1.01 1.68 17.36
C ASN A 78 -2.21 2.52 17.87
N GLY A 79 -3.42 2.30 17.34
CA GLY A 79 -4.63 3.02 17.76
C GLY A 79 -4.60 4.52 17.43
N ILE A 80 -3.86 4.92 16.39
CA ILE A 80 -3.76 6.31 15.93
C ILE A 80 -4.84 6.57 14.88
N ASP A 81 -5.85 7.36 15.28
CA ASP A 81 -6.96 7.73 14.41
C ASP A 81 -6.77 9.11 13.77
N SER A 82 -7.51 9.30 12.66
CA SER A 82 -7.63 10.60 12.01
C SER A 82 -8.28 11.63 12.95
N PRO A 83 -7.76 12.87 13.02
CA PRO A 83 -8.43 13.98 13.72
C PRO A 83 -9.82 14.29 13.14
N SER A 84 -10.05 13.90 11.89
CA SER A 84 -11.33 14.04 11.19
C SER A 84 -12.12 12.74 11.29
N ARG A 85 -13.37 12.85 11.78
CA ARG A 85 -14.34 11.73 11.97
C ARG A 85 -14.81 11.09 10.66
N PHE A 86 -14.34 11.56 9.50
CA PHE A 86 -14.81 11.12 8.18
C PHE A 86 -13.86 10.13 7.48
N HIS A 87 -12.74 9.75 8.09
CA HIS A 87 -11.80 8.79 7.49
C HIS A 87 -12.05 7.36 7.98
N SER A 88 -13.00 6.66 7.35
CA SER A 88 -13.25 5.23 7.60
C SER A 88 -12.23 4.29 6.94
N THR A 89 -11.32 4.83 6.11
CA THR A 89 -10.39 4.06 5.26
C THR A 89 -8.93 4.08 5.77
N GLY A 90 -8.74 4.41 7.05
CA GLY A 90 -7.43 4.53 7.70
C GLY A 90 -6.78 5.92 7.56
N PHE A 91 -5.83 6.21 8.44
CA PHE A 91 -5.15 7.51 8.56
C PHE A 91 -3.66 7.40 8.22
N ASN A 92 -3.14 8.31 7.40
CA ASN A 92 -1.72 8.43 7.02
C ASN A 92 -1.23 9.90 7.00
N GLY A 93 -1.91 10.79 7.72
CA GLY A 93 -1.61 12.24 7.71
C GLY A 93 -0.52 12.67 8.70
N ASN A 94 0.04 11.74 9.47
CA ASN A 94 1.13 11.97 10.43
C ASN A 94 2.48 11.54 9.85
N PRO A 95 3.61 11.95 10.44
CA PRO A 95 4.93 11.43 10.03
C PRO A 95 5.01 9.90 10.16
N PHE A 96 5.61 9.26 9.14
CA PHE A 96 5.99 7.85 9.15
C PHE A 96 7.50 7.77 8.92
N THR A 97 8.23 7.43 9.98
CA THR A 97 9.69 7.49 10.04
C THR A 97 10.34 6.15 9.68
N LEU A 98 11.66 6.13 9.56
CA LEU A 98 12.41 4.88 9.37
C LEU A 98 12.27 3.92 10.57
N ALA A 99 12.12 4.45 11.79
CA ALA A 99 11.90 3.62 12.97
C ALA A 99 10.51 2.94 12.92
N ASP A 100 9.47 3.68 12.49
CA ASP A 100 8.13 3.13 12.30
C ASP A 100 8.12 2.04 11.22
N LEU A 101 8.90 2.23 10.14
CA LEU A 101 9.10 1.22 9.11
C LEU A 101 9.76 -0.04 9.67
N GLU A 102 10.83 0.08 10.46
CA GLU A 102 11.50 -1.09 11.04
C GLU A 102 10.54 -1.88 11.95
N GLN A 103 9.76 -1.19 12.78
CA GLN A 103 8.75 -1.83 13.63
C GLN A 103 7.65 -2.48 12.79
N THR A 104 7.26 -1.86 11.69
CA THR A 104 6.31 -2.43 10.73
C THR A 104 6.86 -3.73 10.10
N ILE A 105 8.14 -3.76 9.73
CA ILE A 105 8.78 -4.98 9.21
C ILE A 105 8.79 -6.08 10.27
N ILE A 106 9.17 -5.79 11.51
CA ILE A 106 9.16 -6.76 12.63
C ILE A 106 7.74 -7.31 12.88
N HIS A 107 6.73 -6.45 12.80
CA HIS A 107 5.34 -6.85 12.90
C HIS A 107 4.95 -7.83 11.80
N LEU A 108 5.33 -7.55 10.55
CA LEU A 108 5.08 -8.44 9.41
C LEU A 108 5.87 -9.76 9.53
N GLU A 109 7.11 -9.74 10.02
CA GLU A 109 7.91 -10.95 10.29
C GLU A 109 7.17 -11.86 11.27
N THR A 110 6.60 -11.28 12.32
CA THR A 110 5.81 -12.00 13.33
C THR A 110 4.48 -12.53 12.75
N LEU A 111 3.72 -11.68 12.06
CA LEU A 111 2.42 -12.03 11.47
C LEU A 111 2.54 -13.19 10.47
N PHE A 112 3.58 -13.15 9.62
CA PHE A 112 3.80 -14.17 8.60
C PHE A 112 4.70 -15.33 9.05
N GLY A 113 5.25 -15.28 10.27
CA GLY A 113 6.19 -16.29 10.76
C GLY A 113 7.41 -16.47 9.84
N CYS A 114 7.97 -15.36 9.34
CA CYS A 114 9.05 -15.37 8.35
C CYS A 114 10.12 -14.31 8.63
N ASP A 115 11.27 -14.41 7.97
CA ASP A 115 12.35 -13.41 8.03
C ASP A 115 12.17 -12.32 6.96
N ARG A 116 12.65 -11.09 7.21
CA ARG A 116 12.68 -9.99 6.23
C ARG A 116 13.28 -10.38 4.88
N GLY A 117 14.25 -11.29 4.85
CA GLY A 117 14.86 -11.82 3.64
C GLY A 117 13.93 -12.67 2.77
N GLN A 118 12.75 -13.03 3.29
CA GLN A 118 11.68 -13.72 2.57
C GLN A 118 10.63 -12.75 2.02
N MET A 119 10.76 -11.44 2.27
CA MET A 119 9.83 -10.41 1.81
C MET A 119 10.40 -9.65 0.61
N ASP A 120 9.81 -9.86 -0.56
CA ASP A 120 10.16 -9.11 -1.76
C ASP A 120 9.22 -7.91 -1.90
N LEU A 121 9.68 -6.73 -1.46
CA LEU A 121 8.92 -5.47 -1.55
C LEU A 121 8.89 -4.96 -3.00
N GLN A 122 7.70 -4.64 -3.47
CA GLN A 122 7.39 -4.17 -4.81
C GLN A 122 6.43 -2.99 -4.74
N ASN A 123 6.41 -2.18 -5.80
CA ASN A 123 5.50 -1.03 -5.96
C ASN A 123 5.47 -0.12 -4.72
N VAL A 124 6.65 0.11 -4.13
CA VAL A 124 6.79 0.95 -2.93
C VAL A 124 6.52 2.40 -3.31
N GLU A 125 5.50 3.01 -2.70
CA GLU A 125 5.23 4.44 -2.84
C GLU A 125 6.05 5.22 -1.80
N ILE A 126 6.92 6.14 -2.27
CA ILE A 126 7.79 6.95 -1.41
C ILE A 126 7.50 8.44 -1.64
N GLY A 127 6.96 9.10 -0.62
CA GLY A 127 6.89 10.55 -0.50
C GLY A 127 8.07 11.10 0.31
N MET A 128 8.76 12.12 -0.22
CA MET A 128 9.86 12.79 0.46
C MET A 128 9.50 14.24 0.75
N ASN A 129 9.70 14.68 2.00
CA ASN A 129 9.63 16.10 2.34
C ASN A 129 10.96 16.74 1.94
N VAL A 130 10.94 17.54 0.88
CA VAL A 130 12.12 18.24 0.38
C VAL A 130 11.99 19.72 0.74
N GLU A 131 12.94 20.23 1.52
CA GLU A 131 13.11 21.67 1.70
C GLU A 131 13.91 22.22 0.51
N LEU A 132 13.28 23.14 -0.22
CA LEU A 132 13.93 23.81 -1.34
C LEU A 132 14.48 25.16 -0.87
N PRO A 133 15.68 25.57 -1.33
CA PRO A 133 16.28 26.85 -0.94
C PRO A 133 15.59 28.07 -1.61
N PHE A 134 14.46 27.85 -2.28
CA PHE A 134 13.65 28.84 -2.95
C PHE A 134 12.17 28.47 -2.88
N ASN A 135 11.27 29.44 -3.06
CA ASN A 135 9.83 29.20 -3.11
C ASN A 135 9.44 28.55 -4.46
N PRO A 136 8.94 27.29 -4.47
CA PRO A 136 8.65 26.58 -5.71
C PRO A 136 7.53 27.23 -6.51
N MET A 137 6.51 27.79 -5.83
CA MET A 137 5.41 28.48 -6.50
C MET A 137 5.88 29.77 -7.18
N GLN A 138 6.80 30.51 -6.55
CA GLN A 138 7.43 31.67 -7.20
C GLN A 138 8.23 31.23 -8.43
N PHE A 139 9.04 30.17 -8.31
CA PHE A 139 9.79 29.63 -9.43
C PHE A 139 8.87 29.22 -10.59
N ILE A 140 7.80 28.47 -10.32
CA ILE A 140 6.81 28.02 -11.31
C ILE A 140 6.08 29.22 -11.95
N SER A 141 5.73 30.24 -11.16
CA SER A 141 5.10 31.46 -11.68
C SER A 141 6.02 32.28 -12.60
N GLY A 142 7.34 32.14 -12.44
CA GLY A 142 8.35 32.71 -13.34
C GLY A 142 8.47 31.99 -14.69
N LEU A 143 7.87 30.81 -14.85
CA LEU A 143 7.87 30.08 -16.12
C LEU A 143 6.88 30.72 -17.10
N MET A 144 7.39 31.62 -17.96
CA MET A 144 6.54 32.36 -18.90
C MET A 144 5.92 31.49 -19.98
N LEU A 145 6.70 30.60 -20.62
CA LEU A 145 6.26 29.76 -21.72
C LEU A 145 7.09 28.46 -21.79
N HIS A 146 6.43 27.35 -22.09
CA HIS A 146 7.08 26.14 -22.58
C HIS A 146 6.53 25.81 -23.96
N ARG A 147 7.38 25.79 -25.00
CA ARG A 147 7.00 25.58 -26.41
C ARG A 147 5.80 26.43 -26.86
N ASN A 148 5.85 27.73 -26.56
CA ASN A 148 4.78 28.71 -26.86
C ASN A 148 3.42 28.42 -26.18
N LYS A 149 3.37 27.55 -25.17
CA LYS A 149 2.19 27.35 -24.32
C LYS A 149 2.41 28.00 -22.96
N ARG A 150 1.37 28.69 -22.49
CA ARG A 150 1.32 29.24 -21.14
C ARG A 150 1.06 28.12 -20.14
N ILE A 151 1.52 28.32 -18.92
CA ILE A 151 1.24 27.44 -17.82
C ILE A 151 -0.23 27.60 -17.39
N SER A 152 -0.88 26.49 -17.09
CA SER A 152 -2.21 26.44 -16.49
C SER A 152 -2.07 25.94 -15.07
N LEU A 153 -2.51 26.73 -14.10
CA LEU A 153 -2.60 26.31 -12.70
C LEU A 153 -3.85 25.46 -12.50
N SER A 154 -3.77 24.45 -11.64
CA SER A 154 -4.94 23.72 -11.17
C SER A 154 -5.88 24.65 -10.39
N GLU A 155 -7.18 24.33 -10.34
CA GLU A 155 -8.17 25.12 -9.58
C GLU A 155 -7.77 25.27 -8.10
N ASP A 156 -7.16 24.24 -7.53
CA ASP A 156 -6.72 24.22 -6.13
C ASP A 156 -5.32 24.85 -5.91
N GLY A 157 -4.66 25.31 -6.99
CA GLY A 157 -3.32 25.91 -6.95
C GLY A 157 -2.17 24.97 -6.56
N HIS A 158 -2.43 23.67 -6.41
CA HIS A 158 -1.44 22.68 -5.96
C HIS A 158 -0.51 22.17 -7.05
N TYR A 159 -0.85 22.33 -8.33
CA TYR A 159 0.04 22.01 -9.44
C TYR A 159 -0.13 22.94 -10.63
N ALA A 160 0.86 22.91 -11.53
CA ALA A 160 0.89 23.70 -12.74
C ALA A 160 1.25 22.78 -13.92
N GLN A 161 0.54 22.92 -15.03
CA GLN A 161 0.70 22.05 -16.20
C GLN A 161 0.74 22.84 -17.52
N PHE A 162 1.42 22.30 -18.52
CA PHE A 162 1.36 22.81 -19.89
C PHE A 162 0.46 21.90 -20.73
N ALA A 163 -0.62 22.46 -21.28
CA ALA A 163 -1.50 21.72 -22.18
C ALA A 163 -0.84 21.55 -23.56
N HIS A 164 -0.26 20.38 -23.81
CA HIS A 164 0.21 19.95 -25.12
C HIS A 164 -0.84 19.01 -25.73
N GLN A 165 -1.21 19.22 -27.00
CA GLN A 165 -1.98 18.22 -27.75
C GLN A 165 -1.03 17.07 -28.11
N GLN A 166 -1.48 15.83 -27.91
CA GLN A 166 -0.78 14.63 -28.36
C GLN A 166 -0.82 14.53 -29.89
#